data_AF-A0A2S9YG68-F1
#
_entry.id   AF-A0A2S9YG68-F1
#
_cell.length_a   1.000
_cell.length_b   1.000
_cell.length_c   1.000
_cell.angle_alpha   90.00
_cell.angle_beta   90.00
_cell.angle_gamma   90.00
#
_symmetry.space_group_name_H-M   'P 1'
#
loop_
_entity.id
_entity.type
_entity.pdbx_description
1 polymer ?
#
loop_
_entity_poly.entity_id
_entity_poly.type
_entity_poly.pdbx_seq_one_letter_code
_entity_poly.pdbx_strand_id
1 'polypeptide(L)'
;MTKPILALFLSALPLLGWPLPTAHSAPPPASQTATPPVALEVHVDELPEDERGVAPVIFDQVRALVEDGGFELTDDVDDATVLRVRLRLMEAGDRNYGIHFEFVDGDTVEAAVEWTDCVFCTEARMLQKLDSVKPDLLAAIEARQRLEPASDSGDSGDELGDDEGGEDDGGVVTTPKPIGPLGFAGTAVSVLGIGAVIWGAVEMSRGRVYDQPAGDYYERTGADHAPRGYALLGVGAAVTTAGLVMLGVDLGRRAKQRKQARAQALVFPLVSPTGFSLGVSGSF
;
A
#
# COMPACT_ATOMS: atom_id res chain seq x y z
N MET A 1 9.22 30.32 49.30
CA MET A 1 8.30 29.23 49.69
C MET A 1 8.98 27.91 49.40
N THR A 2 9.54 27.32 50.44
CA THR A 2 10.37 26.10 50.44
C THR A 2 9.51 24.92 50.85
N LYS A 3 9.48 23.84 50.03
CA LYS A 3 8.86 22.56 50.41
C LYS A 3 9.93 21.49 50.62
N PRO A 4 9.77 20.64 51.63
CA PRO A 4 10.83 19.78 52.15
C PRO A 4 10.91 18.43 51.44
N ILE A 5 12.14 17.91 51.47
CA ILE A 5 12.56 16.55 51.19
C ILE A 5 11.95 15.62 52.24
N LEU A 6 11.29 14.53 51.82
CA LEU A 6 10.93 13.43 52.71
C LEU A 6 11.25 12.11 52.00
N ALA A 7 12.39 11.56 52.40
CA ALA A 7 12.79 10.20 52.10
C ALA A 7 11.93 9.23 52.93
N LEU A 8 11.49 8.13 52.33
CA LEU A 8 11.01 6.97 53.06
C LEU A 8 11.50 5.71 52.36
N PHE A 9 12.53 5.15 52.98
CA PHE A 9 13.05 3.81 52.78
C PHE A 9 11.93 2.77 52.98
N LEU A 10 11.78 1.85 52.04
CA LEU A 10 11.08 0.59 52.28
C LEU A 10 11.94 -0.59 51.79
N SER A 11 12.68 -1.13 52.74
CA SER A 11 12.92 -2.55 53.03
C SER A 11 13.00 -3.53 51.85
N ALA A 12 14.25 -3.91 51.54
CA ALA A 12 14.60 -5.10 50.80
C ALA A 12 14.28 -6.38 51.61
N LEU A 13 13.55 -7.32 50.99
CA LEU A 13 13.41 -8.71 51.43
C LEU A 13 14.07 -9.58 50.35
N PRO A 14 15.25 -10.18 50.60
CA PRO A 14 15.81 -11.17 49.68
C PRO A 14 15.11 -12.51 49.93
N LEU A 15 14.12 -12.83 49.10
CA LEU A 15 13.64 -14.20 48.95
C LEU A 15 14.75 -15.01 48.28
N LEU A 16 15.49 -15.77 49.09
CA LEU A 16 16.36 -16.85 48.65
C LEU A 16 15.51 -17.99 48.07
N GLY A 17 15.05 -17.80 46.82
CA GLY A 17 14.54 -18.88 46.00
C GLY A 17 15.71 -19.67 45.43
N TRP A 18 15.83 -20.94 45.82
CA TRP A 18 16.74 -21.87 45.14
C TRP A 18 16.29 -22.02 43.69
N PRO A 19 17.15 -21.73 42.69
CA PRO A 19 16.83 -21.99 41.30
C PRO A 19 16.77 -23.50 41.11
N LEU A 20 15.57 -24.03 40.90
CA LEU A 20 15.42 -25.36 40.30
C LEU A 20 16.16 -25.32 38.96
N PRO A 21 17.00 -26.32 38.64
CA PRO A 21 17.61 -26.43 37.32
C PRO A 21 16.48 -26.66 36.31
N THR A 22 16.00 -25.58 35.70
CA THR A 22 15.23 -25.65 34.48
C THR A 22 16.17 -26.27 33.47
N ALA A 23 15.84 -27.50 33.05
CA ALA A 23 16.43 -28.10 31.86
C ALA A 23 16.26 -27.07 30.75
N HIS A 24 17.36 -26.37 30.43
CA HIS A 24 17.43 -25.50 29.29
C HIS A 24 17.36 -26.44 28.09
N SER A 25 16.14 -26.70 27.62
CA SER A 25 15.93 -27.16 26.26
C SER A 25 16.77 -26.22 25.40
N ALA A 26 17.80 -26.77 24.75
CA ALA A 26 18.60 -26.01 23.81
C ALA A 26 17.61 -25.27 22.92
N PRO A 27 17.72 -23.93 22.80
CA PRO A 27 16.84 -23.19 21.92
C PRO A 27 16.87 -23.89 20.57
N PRO A 28 15.72 -24.18 19.93
CA PRO A 28 15.70 -24.78 18.62
C PRO A 28 16.69 -23.97 17.76
N PRO A 29 17.56 -24.63 16.96
CA PRO A 29 18.52 -23.92 16.13
C PRO A 29 17.73 -22.82 15.43
N ALA A 30 18.13 -21.56 15.65
CA ALA A 30 17.46 -20.44 15.05
C ALA A 30 17.52 -20.70 13.55
N SER A 31 16.39 -21.13 12.98
CA SER A 31 16.20 -21.14 11.54
C SER A 31 16.38 -19.68 11.18
N GLN A 32 17.57 -19.34 10.71
CA GLN A 32 17.86 -18.07 10.09
C GLN A 32 17.00 -18.10 8.83
N THR A 33 15.74 -17.67 8.97
CA THR A 33 14.98 -17.16 7.84
C THR A 33 15.78 -15.97 7.38
N ALA A 34 16.68 -16.22 6.43
CA ALA A 34 17.44 -15.19 5.76
C ALA A 34 16.39 -14.28 5.12
N THR A 35 16.21 -13.11 5.73
CA THR A 35 15.35 -12.08 5.17
C THR A 35 15.95 -11.70 3.83
N PRO A 36 15.17 -11.70 2.72
CA PRO A 36 15.71 -11.35 1.42
C PRO A 36 16.29 -9.93 1.47
N PRO A 37 17.48 -9.71 0.89
CA PRO A 37 18.11 -8.40 0.89
C PRO A 37 17.31 -7.42 0.03
N VAL A 38 17.51 -6.13 0.26
CA VAL A 38 16.85 -5.04 -0.49
C VAL A 38 17.87 -4.44 -1.46
N ALA A 39 17.53 -4.33 -2.74
CA ALA A 39 18.33 -3.60 -3.72
C ALA A 39 17.76 -2.18 -3.87
N LEU A 40 18.62 -1.16 -3.85
CA LEU A 40 18.19 0.25 -3.92
C LEU A 40 18.46 0.83 -5.31
N GLU A 41 17.42 1.37 -5.95
CA GLU A 41 17.53 2.10 -7.20
C GLU A 41 17.05 3.54 -7.03
N VAL A 42 17.76 4.52 -7.61
CA VAL A 42 17.33 5.93 -7.60
C VAL A 42 17.17 6.40 -9.04
N HIS A 43 15.92 6.70 -9.41
CA HIS A 43 15.56 7.19 -10.73
C HIS A 43 15.36 8.70 -10.71
N VAL A 44 16.14 9.39 -11.54
CA VAL A 44 16.12 10.85 -11.74
C VAL A 44 15.78 11.25 -13.17
N ASP A 45 15.11 10.36 -13.91
CA ASP A 45 14.76 10.56 -15.32
C ASP A 45 13.83 11.75 -15.54
N GLU A 46 12.98 12.05 -14.54
CA GLU A 46 12.05 13.19 -14.55
C GLU A 46 12.69 14.50 -14.08
N LEU A 47 13.97 14.49 -13.69
CA LEU A 47 14.69 15.70 -13.28
C LEU A 47 15.43 16.34 -14.46
N PRO A 48 15.46 17.69 -14.53
CA PRO A 48 16.36 18.43 -15.40
C PRO A 48 17.83 18.01 -15.21
N GLU A 49 18.64 18.07 -16.27
CA GLU A 49 20.04 17.61 -16.24
C GLU A 49 20.89 18.32 -15.18
N ASP A 50 20.65 19.60 -14.93
CA ASP A 50 21.33 20.43 -13.93
C ASP A 50 20.99 20.04 -12.49
N GLU A 51 19.88 19.33 -12.26
CA GLU A 51 19.45 18.89 -10.93
C GLU A 51 19.72 17.41 -10.65
N ARG A 52 20.20 16.64 -11.65
CA ARG A 52 20.54 15.20 -11.46
C ARG A 52 21.63 14.95 -10.42
N GLY A 53 22.41 15.98 -10.05
CA GLY A 53 23.40 15.90 -8.98
C GLY A 53 22.82 15.58 -7.59
N VAL A 54 21.49 15.65 -7.42
CA VAL A 54 20.82 15.27 -6.17
C VAL A 54 20.76 13.75 -5.95
N ALA A 55 20.83 12.96 -7.02
CA ALA A 55 20.70 11.50 -6.98
C ALA A 55 21.63 10.80 -5.96
N PRO A 56 22.97 11.05 -5.95
CA PRO A 56 23.86 10.40 -5.00
C PRO A 56 23.56 10.77 -3.55
N VAL A 57 23.16 12.01 -3.28
CA VAL A 57 22.81 12.48 -1.92
C VAL A 57 21.57 11.75 -1.41
N ILE A 58 20.56 11.59 -2.26
CA ILE A 58 19.36 10.83 -1.93
C ILE A 58 19.68 9.35 -1.73
N PHE A 59 20.49 8.77 -2.62
CA PHE A 59 20.90 7.37 -2.53
C PHE A 59 21.59 7.07 -1.20
N ASP A 60 22.60 7.86 -0.82
CA ASP A 60 23.34 7.67 0.43
C ASP A 60 22.42 7.83 1.65
N GLN A 61 21.49 8.80 1.61
CA GLN A 61 20.55 9.01 2.71
C GLN A 61 19.54 7.86 2.83
N VAL A 62 18.97 7.39 1.71
CA VAL A 62 18.00 6.29 1.73
C VAL A 62 18.68 4.99 2.13
N ARG A 63 19.91 4.73 1.64
CA ARG A 63 20.76 3.62 2.10
C ARG A 63 20.90 3.64 3.62
N ALA A 64 21.33 4.78 4.20
CA ALA A 64 21.50 4.91 5.64
C ALA A 64 20.19 4.70 6.42
N LEU A 65 19.05 5.15 5.87
CA LEU A 65 17.74 4.94 6.50
C LEU A 65 17.32 3.47 6.52
N VAL A 66 17.58 2.74 5.44
CA VAL A 66 17.24 1.31 5.30
C VAL A 66 18.16 0.45 6.18
N GLU A 67 19.46 0.73 6.19
CA GLU A 67 20.45 0.05 7.04
C GLU A 67 20.18 0.27 8.53
N ASP A 68 19.84 1.51 8.94
CA ASP A 68 19.46 1.82 10.33
C ASP A 68 18.15 1.13 10.73
N GLY A 69 17.32 0.76 9.75
CA GLY A 69 16.14 -0.11 9.93
C GLY A 69 16.46 -1.59 10.14
N GLY A 70 17.73 -1.99 9.99
CA GLY A 70 18.17 -3.39 10.15
C GLY A 70 17.98 -4.25 8.90
N PHE A 71 17.72 -3.65 7.74
CA PHE A 71 17.61 -4.36 6.47
C PHE A 71 18.97 -4.46 5.79
N GLU A 72 19.30 -5.64 5.28
CA GLU A 72 20.53 -5.85 4.49
C GLU A 72 20.32 -5.33 3.08
N LEU A 73 21.27 -4.52 2.60
CA LEU A 73 21.28 -4.02 1.23
C LEU A 73 22.20 -4.88 0.37
N THR A 74 21.80 -5.11 -0.88
CA THR A 74 22.62 -5.76 -1.90
C THR A 74 22.65 -4.94 -3.18
N ASP A 75 23.72 -5.10 -3.95
CA ASP A 75 23.82 -4.56 -5.31
C ASP A 75 23.28 -5.55 -6.35
N ASP A 76 22.97 -6.79 -5.95
CA ASP A 76 22.40 -7.83 -6.80
C ASP A 76 20.87 -7.71 -6.86
N VAL A 77 20.35 -7.29 -8.01
CA VAL A 77 18.91 -7.08 -8.23
C VAL A 77 18.15 -8.38 -8.48
N ASP A 78 18.83 -9.46 -8.89
CA ASP A 78 18.16 -10.71 -9.28
C ASP A 78 17.65 -11.50 -8.06
N ASP A 79 18.32 -11.34 -6.91
CA ASP A 79 18.03 -12.05 -5.65
C ASP A 79 17.44 -11.13 -4.56
N ALA A 80 16.95 -9.93 -4.93
CA ALA A 80 16.56 -8.89 -3.98
C ALA A 80 15.21 -8.24 -4.28
N THR A 81 14.55 -7.77 -3.23
CA THR A 81 13.43 -6.85 -3.41
C THR A 81 13.97 -5.49 -3.86
N VAL A 82 13.65 -5.06 -5.08
CA VAL A 82 14.10 -3.76 -5.61
C VAL A 82 13.22 -2.63 -5.06
N LEU A 83 13.80 -1.78 -4.22
CA LEU A 83 13.21 -0.52 -3.78
C LEU A 83 13.69 0.61 -4.68
N ARG A 84 12.79 1.14 -5.51
CA ARG A 84 13.05 2.26 -6.40
C ARG A 84 12.56 3.57 -5.79
N VAL A 85 13.43 4.58 -5.82
CA VAL A 85 13.14 5.96 -5.40
C VAL A 85 13.01 6.82 -6.64
N ARG A 86 11.85 7.44 -6.84
CA ARG A 86 11.60 8.37 -7.95
C ARG A 86 11.57 9.79 -7.45
N LEU A 87 12.30 10.65 -8.13
CA LEU A 87 12.29 12.09 -7.92
C LEU A 87 11.68 12.78 -9.13
N ARG A 88 10.79 13.74 -8.88
CA ARG A 88 10.24 14.63 -9.91
C ARG A 88 10.23 16.07 -9.45
N LEU A 89 10.38 17.00 -10.38
CA LEU A 89 10.17 18.42 -10.11
C LEU A 89 8.66 18.74 -10.15
N MET A 90 8.16 19.52 -9.21
CA MET A 90 6.77 19.98 -9.19
C MET A 90 6.64 21.35 -9.84
N GLU A 91 5.53 21.59 -10.56
CA GLU A 91 5.28 22.83 -11.31
C GLU A 91 5.21 24.11 -10.44
N ALA A 92 5.02 23.98 -9.12
CA ALA A 92 4.72 25.09 -8.22
C ALA A 92 5.93 25.98 -7.83
N GLY A 93 7.05 25.90 -8.54
CA GLY A 93 8.22 26.77 -8.36
C GLY A 93 9.55 26.03 -8.31
N ASP A 94 10.65 26.79 -8.41
CA ASP A 94 12.01 26.27 -8.37
C ASP A 94 12.25 25.49 -7.07
N ARG A 95 12.81 24.27 -7.18
CA ARG A 95 13.19 23.39 -6.06
C ARG A 95 12.02 22.82 -5.24
N ASN A 96 10.90 22.54 -5.88
CA ASN A 96 9.85 21.72 -5.30
C ASN A 96 9.98 20.30 -5.85
N TYR A 97 10.20 19.31 -4.98
CA TYR A 97 10.36 17.92 -5.41
C TYR A 97 9.23 17.06 -4.86
N GLY A 98 8.74 16.16 -5.70
CA GLY A 98 8.03 14.98 -5.24
C GLY A 98 9.03 13.85 -5.05
N ILE A 99 8.92 13.13 -3.94
CA ILE A 99 9.67 11.90 -3.67
C ILE A 99 8.66 10.75 -3.56
N HIS A 100 8.90 9.68 -4.31
CA HIS A 100 8.07 8.48 -4.31
C HIS A 100 8.93 7.23 -4.12
N PHE A 101 8.44 6.28 -3.34
CA PHE A 101 9.09 5.00 -3.10
C PHE A 101 8.19 3.91 -3.67
N GLU A 102 8.75 3.04 -4.51
CA GLU A 102 8.03 1.93 -5.13
C GLU A 102 8.85 0.65 -5.10
N PHE A 103 8.20 -0.48 -4.87
CA PHE A 103 8.78 -1.80 -5.06
C PHE A 103 8.63 -2.21 -6.52
N VAL A 104 9.68 -2.78 -7.07
CA VAL A 104 9.73 -3.26 -8.45
C VAL A 104 9.96 -4.75 -8.44
N ASP A 105 9.06 -5.48 -9.09
CA ASP A 105 9.09 -6.94 -9.20
C ASP A 105 8.77 -7.30 -10.66
N GLY A 106 9.83 -7.50 -11.44
CA GLY A 106 9.75 -7.62 -12.90
C GLY A 106 9.08 -6.39 -13.55
N ASP A 107 7.94 -6.62 -14.20
CA ASP A 107 7.14 -5.56 -14.84
C ASP A 107 6.11 -4.91 -13.89
N THR A 108 6.02 -5.38 -12.64
CA THR A 108 5.06 -4.86 -11.67
C THR A 108 5.70 -3.80 -10.79
N VAL A 109 4.97 -2.71 -10.59
CA VAL A 109 5.39 -1.58 -9.75
C VAL A 109 4.31 -1.35 -8.70
N GLU A 110 4.69 -1.46 -7.42
CA GLU A 110 3.83 -1.27 -6.27
C GLU A 110 4.32 -0.08 -5.44
N ALA A 111 3.46 0.87 -5.09
CA ALA A 111 3.87 2.00 -4.27
C ALA A 111 4.18 1.54 -2.83
N ALA A 112 5.41 1.76 -2.37
CA ALA A 112 5.83 1.51 -1.00
C ALA A 112 5.35 2.64 -0.08
N VAL A 113 5.48 3.89 -0.55
CA VAL A 113 4.98 5.08 0.13
C VAL A 113 4.40 6.04 -0.91
N GLU A 114 3.24 6.63 -0.62
CA GLU A 114 2.63 7.64 -1.47
C GLU A 114 3.54 8.86 -1.71
N TRP A 115 3.28 9.58 -2.80
CA TRP A 115 4.02 10.78 -3.17
C TRP A 115 4.09 11.75 -2.00
N THR A 116 5.32 12.09 -1.65
CA THR A 116 5.61 13.02 -0.59
C THR A 116 6.19 14.29 -1.19
N ASP A 117 5.42 15.37 -1.04
CA ASP A 117 5.82 16.67 -1.55
C ASP A 117 6.77 17.36 -0.56
N CYS A 118 7.86 17.87 -1.11
CA CYS A 118 8.77 18.76 -0.42
C CYS A 118 8.74 20.12 -1.14
N VAL A 119 8.37 21.16 -0.39
CA VAL A 119 8.18 22.53 -0.90
C VAL A 119 9.33 23.41 -0.42
N PHE A 120 9.95 24.16 -1.35
CA PHE A 120 11.20 24.88 -1.15
C PHE A 120 12.28 23.96 -0.56
N CYS A 121 12.57 22.86 -1.23
CA CYS A 121 13.55 21.89 -0.77
C CYS A 121 14.95 22.45 -0.91
N THR A 122 15.51 22.78 0.24
CA THR A 122 16.95 22.72 0.42
C THR A 122 17.33 21.27 0.73
N GLU A 123 18.60 20.92 0.53
CA GLU A 123 19.14 19.61 0.91
C GLU A 123 18.73 19.24 2.35
N ALA A 124 18.94 20.13 3.33
CA ALA A 124 18.56 19.91 4.72
C ALA A 124 17.04 19.62 4.91
N ARG A 125 16.16 20.29 4.17
CA ARG A 125 14.71 20.03 4.23
C ARG A 125 14.33 18.71 3.59
N MET A 126 15.01 18.33 2.51
CA MET A 126 14.81 17.06 1.84
C MET A 126 15.18 15.91 2.79
N LEU A 127 16.32 16.01 3.48
CA LEU A 127 16.74 15.04 4.51
C LEU A 127 15.72 14.96 5.66
N GLN A 128 15.26 16.11 6.16
CA GLN A 128 14.21 16.14 7.18
C GLN A 128 12.91 15.47 6.70
N LYS A 129 12.58 15.62 5.42
CA LYS A 129 11.39 15.01 4.84
C LYS A 129 11.55 13.50 4.69
N LEU A 130 12.71 13.02 4.26
CA LEU A 130 13.04 11.60 4.22
C LEU A 130 12.96 10.96 5.61
N ASP A 131 13.49 11.63 6.64
CA ASP A 131 13.39 11.17 8.03
C ASP A 131 11.93 11.09 8.52
N SER A 132 11.08 12.03 8.08
CA SER A 132 9.64 11.99 8.40
C SER A 132 8.90 10.82 7.73
N VAL A 133 9.39 10.32 6.60
CA VAL A 133 8.82 9.19 5.85
C VAL A 133 9.39 7.84 6.29
N LYS A 134 10.54 7.85 6.96
CA LYS A 134 11.22 6.66 7.49
C LYS A 134 10.28 5.62 8.12
N PRO A 135 9.41 5.93 9.10
CA PRO A 135 8.60 4.90 9.75
C PRO A 135 7.67 4.17 8.77
N ASP A 136 7.07 4.90 7.84
CA ASP A 136 6.16 4.33 6.84
C ASP A 136 6.93 3.48 5.81
N LEU A 137 8.11 3.95 5.39
CA LEU A 137 8.98 3.21 4.48
C LEU A 137 9.45 1.88 5.10
N LEU A 138 9.94 1.90 6.34
CA LEU A 138 10.40 0.68 7.01
C LEU A 138 9.24 -0.31 7.24
N ALA A 139 8.04 0.19 7.57
CA ALA A 139 6.85 -0.63 7.69
C ALA A 139 6.44 -1.27 6.35
N ALA A 140 6.56 -0.54 5.24
CA ALA A 140 6.29 -1.06 3.91
C ALA A 140 7.28 -2.16 3.50
N ILE A 141 8.58 -1.99 3.78
CA ILE A 141 9.62 -3.01 3.53
C ILE A 141 9.31 -4.28 4.34
N GLU A 142 9.01 -4.14 5.64
CA GLU A 142 8.68 -5.27 6.49
C GLU A 142 7.40 -6.00 6.01
N ALA A 143 6.38 -5.25 5.58
CA ALA A 143 5.16 -5.83 5.03
C ALA A 143 5.43 -6.61 3.75
N ARG A 144 6.28 -6.10 2.86
CA ARG A 144 6.66 -6.76 1.60
C ARG A 144 7.42 -8.06 1.87
N GLN A 145 8.39 -8.06 2.78
CA GLN A 145 9.18 -9.24 3.15
C GLN A 145 8.34 -10.35 3.81
N ARG A 146 7.22 -10.01 4.46
CA ARG A 146 6.27 -11.00 4.99
C ARG A 146 5.38 -11.62 3.90
N LEU A 147 5.21 -10.94 2.77
CA LEU A 147 4.36 -11.37 1.67
C LEU A 147 5.06 -12.28 0.68
N GLU A 148 6.39 -12.21 0.56
CA GLU A 148 7.15 -13.19 -0.20
C GLU A 148 7.14 -14.52 0.57
N PRO A 149 6.30 -15.50 0.18
CA PRO A 149 6.43 -16.82 0.76
C PRO A 149 7.78 -17.35 0.28
N ALA A 150 8.57 -17.91 1.20
CA ALA A 150 9.87 -18.54 0.93
C ALA A 150 9.79 -19.24 -0.43
N SER A 151 10.36 -18.59 -1.45
CA SER A 151 10.35 -19.09 -2.81
C SER A 151 10.99 -20.46 -2.71
N ASP A 152 10.26 -21.44 -3.21
CA ASP A 152 10.52 -22.87 -3.15
C ASP A 152 11.89 -23.16 -3.76
N SER A 153 12.94 -22.95 -2.97
CA SER A 153 14.33 -23.28 -3.26
C SER A 153 14.47 -24.79 -3.09
N GLY A 154 13.75 -25.51 -3.93
CA GLY A 154 13.59 -26.95 -3.95
C GLY A 154 13.61 -27.52 -5.37
N ASP A 155 14.14 -26.78 -6.35
CA ASP A 155 14.63 -27.40 -7.60
C ASP A 155 16.02 -28.03 -7.34
N SER A 156 16.05 -29.01 -6.46
CA SER A 156 17.06 -30.07 -6.57
C SER A 156 16.48 -31.11 -7.50
N GLY A 157 16.65 -30.86 -8.81
CA GLY A 157 16.43 -31.86 -9.82
C GLY A 157 17.33 -33.06 -9.53
N ASP A 158 16.71 -34.18 -9.15
CA ASP A 158 17.16 -35.50 -9.55
C ASP A 158 16.03 -36.51 -9.36
N GLU A 159 15.93 -37.39 -10.35
CA GLU A 159 15.22 -38.68 -10.35
C GLU A 159 13.75 -38.72 -10.82
N LEU A 160 13.63 -39.07 -12.10
CA LEU A 160 12.48 -39.72 -12.72
C LEU A 160 12.04 -40.94 -11.91
N GLY A 161 11.00 -40.79 -11.10
CA GLY A 161 10.28 -41.89 -10.45
C GLY A 161 8.79 -41.81 -10.77
N ASP A 162 8.33 -42.70 -11.65
CA ASP A 162 6.91 -43.07 -11.80
C ASP A 162 6.38 -43.50 -10.42
N ASP A 163 5.47 -42.74 -9.80
CA ASP A 163 4.61 -43.28 -8.74
C ASP A 163 3.24 -42.58 -8.75
N GLU A 164 2.20 -43.41 -8.87
CA GLU A 164 0.80 -43.03 -8.94
C GLU A 164 0.24 -42.64 -7.55
N GLY A 165 -0.50 -41.53 -7.50
CA GLY A 165 -1.66 -41.40 -6.60
C GLY A 165 -1.43 -40.66 -5.27
N GLY A 166 -1.75 -39.36 -5.28
CA GLY A 166 -1.95 -38.58 -4.07
C GLY A 166 -2.87 -37.39 -4.34
N GLU A 167 -4.13 -37.50 -3.92
CA GLU A 167 -5.10 -36.40 -3.87
C GLU A 167 -4.64 -35.36 -2.83
N ASP A 168 -4.12 -34.23 -3.31
CA ASP A 168 -3.80 -33.06 -2.49
C ASP A 168 -4.87 -31.96 -2.71
N ASP A 169 -5.49 -31.55 -1.60
CA ASP A 169 -6.67 -30.70 -1.53
C ASP A 169 -6.23 -29.23 -1.67
N GLY A 170 -6.09 -28.81 -2.92
CA GLY A 170 -5.58 -27.50 -3.32
C GLY A 170 -6.38 -26.33 -2.72
N GLY A 171 -5.66 -25.43 -2.05
CA GLY A 171 -6.12 -24.10 -1.69
C GLY A 171 -6.49 -23.30 -2.94
N VAL A 172 -7.77 -23.31 -3.31
CA VAL A 172 -8.29 -22.61 -4.48
C VAL A 172 -8.15 -21.10 -4.29
N VAL A 173 -7.22 -20.49 -5.02
CA VAL A 173 -7.17 -19.06 -5.30
C VAL A 173 -8.50 -18.69 -5.96
N THR A 174 -9.43 -18.12 -5.19
CA THR A 174 -10.74 -17.75 -5.71
C THR A 174 -10.59 -16.60 -6.69
N THR A 175 -10.65 -16.90 -7.98
CA THR A 175 -10.66 -15.90 -9.05
C THR A 175 -11.74 -14.85 -8.76
N PRO A 176 -11.43 -13.54 -8.82
CA PRO A 176 -12.39 -12.48 -8.51
C PRO A 176 -13.60 -12.60 -9.44
N LYS A 177 -14.77 -12.81 -8.84
CA LYS A 177 -16.00 -13.13 -9.58
C LYS A 177 -16.50 -11.88 -10.29
N PRO A 178 -16.90 -11.96 -11.58
CA PRO A 178 -17.21 -10.78 -12.39
C PRO A 178 -18.35 -9.93 -11.80
N ILE A 179 -18.12 -8.61 -11.80
CA ILE A 179 -19.09 -7.59 -11.40
C ILE A 179 -20.23 -7.57 -12.44
N GLY A 180 -21.45 -7.34 -11.98
CA GLY A 180 -22.62 -7.31 -12.87
C GLY A 180 -22.66 -6.04 -13.71
N PRO A 181 -23.44 -6.01 -14.80
CA PRO A 181 -23.55 -4.81 -15.64
C PRO A 181 -24.02 -3.58 -14.85
N LEU A 182 -24.87 -3.79 -13.83
CA LEU A 182 -25.30 -2.72 -12.92
C LEU A 182 -24.19 -2.22 -12.00
N GLY A 183 -23.28 -3.10 -11.58
CA GLY A 183 -22.10 -2.74 -10.79
C GLY A 183 -21.05 -1.96 -11.61
N PHE A 184 -20.90 -2.27 -12.90
CA PHE A 184 -20.06 -1.48 -13.82
C PHE A 184 -20.60 -0.07 -14.02
N ALA A 185 -21.92 0.07 -14.21
CA ALA A 185 -22.54 1.39 -14.31
C ALA A 185 -22.39 2.19 -12.99
N GLY A 186 -22.58 1.53 -11.84
CA GLY A 186 -22.41 2.16 -10.52
C GLY A 186 -20.98 2.65 -10.28
N THR A 187 -19.97 1.82 -10.59
CA THR A 187 -18.55 2.19 -10.45
C THR A 187 -18.17 3.34 -11.37
N ALA A 188 -18.58 3.32 -12.64
CA ALA A 188 -18.31 4.43 -13.57
C ALA A 188 -18.92 5.77 -13.08
N VAL A 189 -20.17 5.75 -12.60
CA VAL A 189 -20.85 6.94 -12.07
C VAL A 189 -20.16 7.44 -10.79
N SER A 190 -19.73 6.55 -9.90
CA SER A 190 -19.01 6.92 -8.68
C SER A 190 -17.65 7.57 -8.99
N VAL A 191 -16.88 7.03 -9.95
CA VAL A 191 -15.59 7.61 -10.36
C VAL A 191 -15.77 9.02 -10.92
N LEU A 192 -16.77 9.21 -11.80
CA LEU A 192 -17.11 10.54 -12.34
C LEU A 192 -17.56 11.51 -11.24
N GLY A 193 -18.35 11.04 -10.28
CA GLY A 193 -18.80 11.84 -9.13
C GLY A 193 -17.63 12.32 -8.27
N ILE A 194 -16.70 11.42 -7.92
CA ILE A 194 -15.50 11.76 -7.14
C ILE A 194 -14.62 12.77 -7.88
N GLY A 195 -14.41 12.55 -9.19
CA GLY A 195 -13.66 13.49 -10.03
C GLY A 195 -14.25 14.90 -10.02
N ALA A 196 -15.59 15.03 -10.11
CA ALA A 196 -16.27 16.31 -10.03
C ALA A 196 -16.14 16.99 -8.66
N VAL A 197 -16.15 16.22 -7.56
CA VAL A 197 -15.92 16.76 -6.20
C VAL A 197 -14.51 17.31 -6.07
N ILE A 198 -13.50 16.56 -6.49
CA ILE A 198 -12.09 17.00 -6.43
C ILE A 198 -11.89 18.25 -7.27
N TRP A 199 -12.40 18.27 -8.50
CA TRP A 199 -12.32 19.43 -9.38
C TRP A 199 -13.03 20.67 -8.78
N GLY A 200 -14.21 20.46 -8.18
CA GLY A 200 -14.93 21.52 -7.48
C GLY A 200 -14.16 22.08 -6.27
N ALA A 201 -13.49 21.22 -5.51
CA ALA A 201 -12.65 21.63 -4.39
C ALA A 201 -11.43 22.45 -4.84
N VAL A 202 -10.78 22.05 -5.94
CA VAL A 202 -9.65 22.79 -6.53
C VAL A 202 -10.11 24.18 -6.98
N GLU A 203 -11.24 24.27 -7.70
CA GLU A 203 -11.76 25.54 -8.19
C GLU A 203 -12.18 26.48 -7.04
N MET A 204 -12.69 25.91 -5.93
CA MET A 204 -12.98 26.67 -4.71
C MET A 204 -11.69 27.17 -4.02
N SER A 205 -10.63 26.37 -4.03
CA SER A 205 -9.34 26.73 -3.40
C SER A 205 -8.61 27.86 -4.12
N ARG A 206 -8.83 28.02 -5.44
CA ARG A 206 -8.24 29.11 -6.24
C ARG A 206 -8.72 30.50 -5.82
N GLY A 207 -9.88 30.60 -5.16
CA GLY A 207 -10.41 31.86 -4.67
C GLY A 207 -10.60 32.90 -5.78
N ARG A 208 -10.23 34.15 -5.51
CA ARG A 208 -10.22 35.20 -6.53
C ARG A 208 -8.85 35.26 -7.19
N VAL A 209 -8.82 34.97 -8.49
CA VAL A 209 -7.62 35.15 -9.31
C VAL A 209 -7.69 36.54 -9.93
N TYR A 210 -6.61 37.30 -9.79
CA TYR A 210 -6.46 38.63 -10.37
C TYR A 210 -5.56 38.50 -11.60
N ASP A 211 -6.05 38.92 -12.77
CA ASP A 211 -5.42 38.62 -14.06
C ASP A 211 -4.15 39.43 -14.38
N GLN A 212 -3.64 40.28 -13.48
CA GLN A 212 -2.43 41.08 -13.74
C GLN A 212 -1.49 41.26 -12.54
N PRO A 213 -0.19 40.93 -12.69
CA PRO A 213 0.85 41.36 -11.76
C PRO A 213 1.38 42.77 -12.11
N ALA A 214 1.32 43.66 -11.12
CA ALA A 214 2.12 44.89 -10.92
C ALA A 214 2.08 46.01 -11.99
N GLY A 215 1.07 46.88 -11.84
CA GLY A 215 1.17 48.33 -12.05
C GLY A 215 0.37 49.05 -10.96
N ASP A 216 0.67 50.32 -10.67
CA ASP A 216 0.18 51.11 -9.50
C ASP A 216 -1.36 51.27 -9.38
N TYR A 217 -2.13 50.65 -10.27
CA TYR A 217 -3.59 50.63 -10.23
C TYR A 217 -4.08 49.19 -10.34
N TYR A 218 -4.48 48.61 -9.20
CA TYR A 218 -5.21 47.35 -9.19
C TYR A 218 -6.60 47.58 -9.80
N GLU A 219 -6.77 47.29 -11.09
CA GLU A 219 -8.11 47.11 -11.63
C GLU A 219 -8.73 45.88 -10.96
N ARG A 220 -9.83 46.12 -10.24
CA ARG A 220 -10.51 45.13 -9.39
C ARG A 220 -11.33 44.11 -10.20
N THR A 221 -10.89 43.78 -11.40
CA THR A 221 -11.50 42.78 -12.27
C THR A 221 -10.86 41.43 -11.99
N GLY A 222 -11.19 40.84 -10.83
CA GLY A 222 -10.83 39.45 -10.53
C GLY A 222 -12.02 38.54 -10.78
N ALA A 223 -11.78 37.35 -11.35
CA ALA A 223 -12.78 36.31 -11.46
C ALA A 223 -12.90 35.57 -10.12
N ASP A 224 -14.10 35.51 -9.56
CA ASP A 224 -14.39 34.71 -8.37
C ASP A 224 -14.75 33.28 -8.79
N HIS A 225 -13.86 32.33 -8.50
CA HIS A 225 -14.02 30.93 -8.87
C HIS A 225 -14.86 30.13 -7.85
N ALA A 226 -15.09 30.68 -6.65
CA ALA A 226 -15.85 30.04 -5.60
C ALA A 226 -17.27 29.58 -6.02
N PRO A 227 -18.11 30.38 -6.70
CA PRO A 227 -19.46 29.93 -7.09
C PRO A 227 -19.44 28.74 -8.06
N ARG A 228 -18.44 28.64 -8.95
CA ARG A 228 -18.29 27.48 -9.84
C ARG A 228 -17.85 26.25 -9.05
N GLY A 229 -16.92 26.42 -8.12
CA GLY A 229 -16.47 25.35 -7.21
C GLY A 229 -17.61 24.75 -6.39
N TYR A 230 -18.46 25.59 -5.77
CA TYR A 230 -19.63 25.12 -5.01
C TYR A 230 -20.65 24.36 -5.86
N ALA A 231 -20.90 24.84 -7.09
CA ALA A 231 -21.82 24.15 -8.00
C ALA A 231 -21.31 22.75 -8.38
N LEU A 232 -20.02 22.64 -8.73
CA LEU A 232 -19.37 21.37 -9.06
C LEU A 232 -19.35 20.40 -7.88
N LEU A 233 -19.04 20.90 -6.68
CA LEU A 233 -19.01 20.11 -5.46
C LEU A 233 -20.40 19.55 -5.12
N GLY A 234 -21.44 20.38 -5.24
CA GLY A 234 -22.83 19.97 -5.04
C GLY A 234 -23.28 18.88 -6.02
N VAL A 235 -22.98 19.05 -7.31
CA VAL A 235 -23.30 18.05 -8.34
C VAL A 235 -22.51 16.75 -8.12
N GLY A 236 -21.21 16.84 -7.88
CA GLY A 236 -20.34 15.70 -7.64
C GLY A 236 -20.78 14.87 -6.43
N ALA A 237 -21.16 15.52 -5.32
CA ALA A 237 -21.67 14.86 -4.14
C ALA A 237 -22.98 14.11 -4.42
N ALA A 238 -23.93 14.73 -5.14
CA ALA A 238 -25.19 14.10 -5.50
C ALA A 238 -25.00 12.87 -6.41
N VAL A 239 -24.14 12.99 -7.42
CA VAL A 239 -23.82 11.89 -8.36
C VAL A 239 -23.13 10.72 -7.63
N THR A 240 -22.17 11.01 -6.76
CA THR A 240 -21.47 9.98 -5.97
C THR A 240 -22.43 9.21 -5.06
N THR A 241 -23.34 9.94 -4.39
CA THR A 241 -24.35 9.34 -3.51
C THR A 241 -25.28 8.41 -4.31
N ALA A 242 -25.71 8.84 -5.51
CA ALA A 242 -26.53 8.00 -6.39
C ALA A 242 -25.79 6.72 -6.84
N GLY A 243 -24.50 6.83 -7.21
CA GLY A 243 -23.67 5.69 -7.59
C GLY A 243 -23.50 4.67 -6.46
N LEU A 244 -23.25 5.13 -5.23
CA LEU A 244 -23.14 4.27 -4.04
C LEU A 244 -24.46 3.55 -3.73
N VAL A 245 -25.60 4.23 -3.87
CA VAL A 245 -26.92 3.62 -3.67
C VAL A 245 -27.17 2.51 -4.72
N MET A 246 -26.85 2.74 -5.99
CA MET A 246 -26.99 1.71 -7.03
C MET A 246 -26.09 0.49 -6.75
N LEU A 247 -24.85 0.73 -6.34
CA LEU A 247 -23.91 -0.33 -5.96
C LEU A 247 -24.43 -1.15 -4.79
N GLY A 248 -24.93 -0.49 -3.74
CA GLY A 248 -25.53 -1.14 -2.58
C GLY A 248 -26.75 -2.01 -2.93
N VAL A 249 -27.61 -1.54 -3.83
CA VAL A 249 -28.77 -2.31 -4.31
C VAL A 249 -28.33 -3.56 -5.11
N ASP A 250 -27.30 -3.46 -5.95
CA ASP A 250 -26.77 -4.60 -6.71
C ASP A 250 -26.15 -5.67 -5.77
N LEU A 251 -25.33 -5.23 -4.81
CA LEU A 251 -24.76 -6.10 -3.79
C LEU A 251 -25.84 -6.77 -2.94
N GLY A 252 -26.87 -6.04 -2.54
CA GLY A 252 -28.01 -6.57 -1.78
C GLY A 252 -28.81 -7.62 -2.56
N ARG A 253 -29.11 -7.37 -3.84
CA ARG A 253 -29.78 -8.35 -4.72
C ARG A 253 -28.93 -9.61 -4.90
N ARG A 254 -27.63 -9.48 -5.14
CA ARG A 254 -26.70 -10.61 -5.28
C ARG A 254 -26.57 -11.41 -3.99
N ALA A 255 -26.48 -10.75 -2.84
CA ALA A 255 -26.47 -11.43 -1.54
C ALA A 255 -27.75 -12.24 -1.32
N LYS A 256 -28.92 -11.70 -1.70
CA LYS A 256 -30.19 -12.42 -1.63
C LYS A 256 -30.24 -13.61 -2.60
N GLN A 257 -29.78 -13.44 -3.84
CA GLN A 257 -29.68 -14.53 -4.81
C GLN A 257 -28.74 -15.64 -4.33
N ARG A 258 -27.62 -15.32 -3.68
CA ARG A 258 -26.71 -16.32 -3.08
C ARG A 258 -27.41 -17.13 -1.99
N LYS A 259 -28.19 -16.48 -1.13
CA LYS A 259 -28.96 -17.17 -0.09
C LYS A 259 -30.01 -18.11 -0.70
N GLN A 260 -30.66 -17.70 -1.79
CA GLN A 260 -31.64 -18.54 -2.49
C GLN A 260 -30.98 -19.69 -3.27
N ALA A 261 -29.84 -19.45 -3.92
CA ALA A 261 -29.08 -20.46 -4.64
C ALA A 261 -28.47 -21.50 -3.71
N ARG A 262 -28.01 -21.10 -2.50
CA ARG A 262 -27.57 -22.04 -1.46
C ARG A 262 -28.72 -22.85 -0.85
N ALA A 263 -29.94 -22.32 -0.87
CA ALA A 263 -31.12 -23.01 -0.37
C ALA A 263 -31.74 -24.00 -1.40
N GLN A 264 -31.31 -23.96 -2.66
CA GLN A 264 -31.70 -24.94 -3.67
C GLN A 264 -30.66 -26.06 -3.68
N ALA A 265 -31.06 -27.26 -3.26
CA ALA A 265 -30.23 -28.45 -3.37
C ALA A 265 -29.74 -28.57 -4.83
N LEU A 266 -28.42 -28.55 -5.02
CA LEU A 266 -27.83 -28.67 -6.34
C LEU A 266 -27.93 -30.15 -6.72
N VAL A 267 -28.92 -30.42 -7.56
CA VAL A 267 -29.14 -31.72 -8.19
C VAL A 267 -28.37 -31.72 -9.49
N PHE A 268 -27.26 -32.44 -9.55
CA PHE A 268 -26.45 -32.56 -10.76
C PHE A 268 -26.48 -33.99 -11.31
N PRO A 269 -26.72 -34.16 -12.62
CA PRO A 269 -26.63 -35.47 -13.24
C PRO A 269 -25.16 -35.87 -13.34
N LEU A 270 -24.79 -36.99 -12.70
CA LEU A 270 -23.51 -37.62 -12.93
C LEU A 270 -23.68 -38.64 -14.06
N VAL A 271 -23.07 -38.32 -15.21
CA VAL A 271 -22.96 -39.23 -16.34
C VAL A 271 -21.65 -39.98 -16.17
N SER A 272 -21.72 -41.27 -15.82
CA SER A 272 -20.55 -42.15 -15.81
C SER A 272 -20.62 -43.12 -17.01
N PRO A 273 -19.49 -43.70 -17.44
CA PRO A 273 -19.46 -44.72 -18.50
C PRO A 273 -20.29 -45.97 -18.18
N THR A 274 -20.63 -46.18 -16.90
CA THR A 274 -21.34 -47.37 -16.41
C THR A 274 -22.80 -47.09 -16.01
N GLY A 275 -23.27 -45.85 -16.09
CA GLY A 275 -24.67 -45.53 -15.83
C GLY A 275 -24.99 -44.04 -15.64
N PHE A 276 -26.29 -43.75 -15.59
CA PHE A 276 -26.81 -42.44 -15.20
C PHE A 276 -27.16 -42.44 -13.71
N SER A 277 -26.57 -41.53 -12.94
CA SER A 277 -26.88 -41.33 -11.52
C SER A 277 -27.19 -39.86 -11.22
N LEU A 278 -27.95 -39.63 -10.15
CA LEU A 278 -28.43 -38.32 -9.73
C LEU A 278 -27.78 -37.99 -8.38
N GLY A 279 -26.80 -37.08 -8.40
CA GLY A 279 -26.15 -36.58 -7.20
C GLY A 279 -26.94 -35.42 -6.61
N VAL A 280 -27.23 -35.48 -5.32
CA VAL A 280 -27.80 -34.35 -4.57
C VAL A 280 -26.73 -33.87 -3.59
N SER A 281 -26.24 -32.65 -3.80
CA SER A 281 -25.36 -31.98 -2.84
C SER A 281 -26.07 -30.80 -2.21
N GLY A 282 -26.05 -30.78 -0.87
CA GLY A 282 -26.58 -29.71 -0.05
C GLY A 282 -25.88 -29.70 1.30
N SER A 283 -25.62 -28.51 1.85
CA SER A 283 -25.26 -28.36 3.25
C SER A 283 -26.54 -28.39 4.08
N PHE A 284 -26.74 -29.46 4.86
CA PHE A 284 -27.83 -29.56 5.84
C PHE A 284 -27.45 -28.85 7.14
#